data_AF-A0A257HIF4-F1
#
_entry.id   AF-A0A257HIF4-F1
#
_cell.length_a   1.000
_cell.length_b   1.000
_cell.length_c   1.000
_cell.angle_alpha   90.00
_cell.angle_beta   90.00
_cell.angle_gamma   90.00
#
_symmetry.space_group_name_H-M   'P 1'
#
loop_
_entity.id
_entity.type
_entity.pdbx_description
1 polymer ?
#
loop_
_entity_poly.entity_id
_entity_poly.type
_entity_poly.pdbx_seq_one_letter_code
_entity_poly.pdbx_strand_id
1 'polypeptide(L)'
;MKTILCYGDSLTWGTNPEAGGVRHAYADRWPNALAAGLGAGFDVVTEGMGGRTTAFDDFLADCDRNGARLLPSMLHSHRPVAVAILMLGTNDLKPATAGNAASAYLGMKRCVEIVQKHSPRLPDYTPPKVIVVAPPHVVATGDTFFAEMFEGAITESKKLAGYYRRLADEMGCGFYDAASVATASPVDGVHLDGANTRAIGEALVASVRAILSD
;
A
#
# COMPACT_ATOMS: atom_id res chain seq x y z
N MET A 1 12.57 -2.23 -19.79
CA MET A 1 12.40 -1.60 -18.45
C MET A 1 11.45 -2.47 -17.67
N LYS A 2 11.69 -2.73 -16.38
CA LYS A 2 10.80 -3.55 -15.53
C LYS A 2 9.84 -2.63 -14.79
N THR A 3 8.54 -2.76 -15.08
CA THR A 3 7.51 -1.92 -14.45
C THR A 3 7.16 -2.43 -13.06
N ILE A 4 7.23 -1.54 -12.07
CA ILE A 4 6.90 -1.76 -10.66
C ILE A 4 5.66 -0.92 -10.34
N LEU A 5 4.52 -1.58 -10.15
CA LEU A 5 3.28 -0.93 -9.77
C LEU A 5 3.22 -0.77 -8.25
N CYS A 6 3.22 0.47 -7.76
CA CYS A 6 3.03 0.81 -6.35
C CYS A 6 1.56 1.14 -6.11
N TYR A 7 0.76 0.16 -5.68
CA TYR A 7 -0.68 0.28 -5.48
C TYR A 7 -1.01 0.45 -3.99
N GLY A 8 -1.55 1.61 -3.62
CA GLY A 8 -1.86 1.88 -2.23
C GLY A 8 -2.81 3.05 -2.02
N ASP A 9 -2.85 3.54 -0.78
CA ASP A 9 -3.76 4.60 -0.34
C ASP A 9 -3.08 5.98 -0.24
N SER A 10 -3.48 6.82 0.73
CA SER A 10 -2.86 8.11 1.02
C SER A 10 -1.39 8.01 1.41
N LEU A 11 -0.96 6.91 2.05
CA LEU A 11 0.44 6.68 2.38
C LEU A 11 1.29 6.53 1.11
N THR A 12 0.71 5.96 0.06
CA THR A 12 1.35 5.80 -1.25
C THR A 12 1.23 7.05 -2.11
N TRP A 13 0.12 7.76 -2.02
CA TRP A 13 -0.03 9.06 -2.66
C TRP A 13 0.95 10.09 -2.08
N GLY A 14 1.22 9.99 -0.78
CA GLY A 14 2.12 10.84 -0.01
C GLY A 14 1.39 12.02 0.64
N THR A 15 0.31 11.76 1.40
CA THR A 15 -0.38 12.82 2.18
C THR A 15 0.54 13.35 3.27
N ASN A 16 0.69 14.68 3.32
CA ASN A 16 1.47 15.33 4.36
C ASN A 16 0.56 15.72 5.55
N PRO A 17 0.78 15.16 6.76
CA PRO A 17 -0.05 15.47 7.93
C PRO A 17 0.15 16.88 8.49
N GLU A 18 1.24 17.57 8.14
CA GLU A 18 1.53 18.91 8.66
C GLU A 18 0.46 19.93 8.27
N ALA A 19 0.25 20.96 9.11
CA ALA A 19 -0.74 21.99 8.86
C ALA A 19 -0.50 22.70 7.52
N GLY A 20 -1.51 22.71 6.64
CA GLY A 20 -1.40 23.25 5.27
C GLY A 20 -0.62 22.35 4.30
N GLY A 21 -0.14 21.20 4.76
CA GLY A 21 0.42 20.12 3.95
C GLY A 21 -0.66 19.47 3.11
N VAL A 22 -0.42 19.38 1.80
CA VAL A 22 -1.33 18.67 0.88
C VAL A 22 -0.69 17.35 0.48
N ARG A 23 0.49 17.41 -0.14
CA ARG A 23 1.22 16.24 -0.62
C ARG A 23 2.71 16.42 -0.38
N HIS A 24 3.41 15.36 -0.02
CA HIS A 24 4.86 15.36 0.12
C HIS A 24 5.56 15.77 -1.18
N ALA A 25 6.77 16.32 -1.01
CA ALA A 25 7.66 16.58 -2.12
C ALA A 25 7.92 15.30 -2.92
N TYR A 26 8.20 15.43 -4.22
CA TYR A 26 8.33 14.30 -5.12
C TYR A 26 9.31 13.23 -4.60
N ALA A 27 10.48 13.64 -4.09
CA ALA A 27 11.51 12.73 -3.60
C ALA A 27 11.18 12.04 -2.27
N ASP A 28 10.22 12.56 -1.49
CA ASP A 28 9.85 12.02 -0.19
C ASP A 28 8.80 10.91 -0.30
N ARG A 29 8.09 10.84 -1.42
CA ARG A 29 7.07 9.81 -1.67
C ARG A 29 7.76 8.46 -1.84
N TRP A 30 7.29 7.45 -1.12
CA TRP A 30 7.98 6.16 -1.07
C TRP A 30 8.16 5.49 -2.45
N PRO A 31 7.22 5.59 -3.42
CA PRO A 31 7.46 5.04 -4.76
C PRO A 31 8.61 5.75 -5.48
N ASN A 32 8.80 7.05 -5.25
CA ASN A 32 9.85 7.85 -5.87
C ASN A 32 11.21 7.61 -5.21
N ALA A 33 11.23 7.44 -3.88
CA ALA A 33 12.43 6.97 -3.17
C ALA A 33 12.84 5.55 -3.64
N LEU A 34 11.86 4.65 -3.82
CA LEU A 34 12.09 3.32 -4.40
C LEU A 34 12.67 3.42 -5.81
N ALA A 35 12.10 4.27 -6.66
CA ALA A 35 12.59 4.49 -8.02
C ALA A 35 14.05 4.96 -8.04
N ALA A 36 14.39 5.92 -7.17
CA ALA A 36 15.75 6.42 -7.02
C ALA A 36 16.74 5.32 -6.59
N GLY A 37 16.34 4.46 -5.62
CA GLY A 37 17.18 3.35 -5.14
C GLY A 37 17.29 2.17 -6.11
N LEU A 38 16.28 1.94 -6.96
CA LEU A 38 16.34 0.94 -8.02
C LEU A 38 17.22 1.39 -9.19
N GLY A 39 17.17 2.68 -9.53
CA GLY A 39 17.96 3.29 -10.59
C GLY A 39 17.52 2.84 -12.00
N ALA A 40 18.46 2.91 -12.95
CA ALA A 40 18.18 2.62 -14.35
C ALA A 40 17.67 1.19 -14.57
N GLY A 41 16.74 1.04 -15.52
CA GLY A 41 16.17 -0.26 -15.90
C GLY A 41 14.81 -0.58 -15.26
N PHE A 42 14.34 0.25 -14.33
CA PHE A 42 13.04 0.14 -13.67
C PHE A 42 12.14 1.33 -14.02
N ASP A 43 10.85 1.07 -14.16
CA ASP A 43 9.80 2.08 -14.25
C ASP A 43 8.91 1.92 -13.02
N VAL A 44 8.84 2.93 -12.14
CA VAL A 44 8.03 2.84 -10.92
C VAL A 44 6.78 3.68 -11.09
N VAL A 45 5.65 3.00 -11.18
CA VAL A 45 4.34 3.62 -11.37
C VAL A 45 3.67 3.82 -10.01
N THR A 46 3.26 5.05 -9.72
CA THR A 46 2.58 5.40 -8.47
C THR A 46 1.07 5.39 -8.67
N GLU A 47 0.39 4.42 -8.07
CA GLU A 47 -1.08 4.34 -7.99
C GLU A 47 -1.51 4.46 -6.53
N GLY A 48 -1.31 5.65 -5.94
CA GLY A 48 -1.75 5.98 -4.58
C GLY A 48 -3.03 6.82 -4.59
N MET A 49 -4.01 6.45 -3.76
CA MET A 49 -5.29 7.17 -3.70
C MET A 49 -5.83 7.28 -2.27
N GLY A 50 -6.00 8.50 -1.78
CA GLY A 50 -6.46 8.77 -0.42
C GLY A 50 -7.77 8.06 -0.07
N GLY A 51 -7.75 7.30 1.02
CA GLY A 51 -8.90 6.54 1.51
C GLY A 51 -9.17 5.21 0.82
N ARG A 52 -8.33 4.78 -0.14
CA ARG A 52 -8.46 3.45 -0.76
C ARG A 52 -8.45 2.34 0.31
N THR A 53 -9.42 1.46 0.24
CA THR A 53 -9.53 0.24 1.05
C THR A 53 -8.96 -0.94 0.28
N THR A 54 -8.78 -2.11 0.92
CA THR A 54 -8.43 -3.31 0.15
C THR A 54 -9.54 -3.74 -0.81
N ALA A 55 -10.76 -3.99 -0.31
CA ALA A 55 -11.87 -4.51 -1.13
C ALA A 55 -13.27 -4.01 -0.69
N PHE A 56 -13.33 -2.92 0.06
CA PHE A 56 -14.57 -2.40 0.66
C PHE A 56 -15.00 -1.10 -0.01
N ASP A 57 -16.31 -0.90 -0.09
CA ASP A 57 -16.86 0.34 -0.65
C ASP A 57 -16.83 1.47 0.38
N ASP A 58 -16.40 2.64 -0.08
CA ASP A 58 -16.47 3.91 0.63
C ASP A 58 -16.91 4.97 -0.38
N PHE A 59 -18.12 5.49 -0.20
CA PHE A 59 -18.75 6.47 -1.09
C PHE A 59 -18.55 7.92 -0.62
N LEU A 60 -17.68 8.16 0.36
CA LEU A 60 -17.49 9.48 1.00
C LEU A 60 -16.50 10.39 0.24
N ALA A 61 -16.08 10.01 -0.95
CA ALA A 61 -15.26 10.83 -1.84
C ALA A 61 -15.70 10.65 -3.30
N ASP A 62 -15.37 11.62 -4.15
CA ASP A 62 -15.63 11.58 -5.60
C ASP A 62 -14.63 10.68 -6.34
N CYS A 63 -14.44 9.46 -5.83
CA CYS A 63 -13.63 8.42 -6.44
C CYS A 63 -14.04 7.04 -5.89
N ASP A 64 -13.80 5.99 -6.69
CA ASP A 64 -14.03 4.62 -6.23
C ASP A 64 -12.89 4.17 -5.29
N ARG A 65 -13.15 4.12 -3.99
CA ARG A 65 -12.16 3.70 -2.97
C ARG A 65 -11.98 2.20 -2.84
N ASN A 66 -12.71 1.37 -3.60
CA ASN A 66 -12.56 -0.07 -3.55
C ASN A 66 -11.31 -0.54 -4.32
N GLY A 67 -10.26 -0.90 -3.58
CA GLY A 67 -8.98 -1.34 -4.16
C GLY A 67 -9.13 -2.50 -5.14
N ALA A 68 -9.88 -3.53 -4.78
CA ALA A 68 -10.10 -4.71 -5.61
C ALA A 68 -10.88 -4.41 -6.90
N ARG A 69 -11.79 -3.43 -6.90
CA ARG A 69 -12.57 -3.07 -8.10
C ARG A 69 -11.71 -2.37 -9.15
N LEU A 70 -10.84 -1.45 -8.73
CA LEU A 70 -9.98 -0.68 -9.64
C LEU A 70 -8.71 -1.42 -10.09
N LEU A 71 -8.20 -2.35 -9.27
CA LEU A 71 -6.92 -3.01 -9.51
C LEU A 71 -6.80 -3.71 -10.88
N PRO A 72 -7.81 -4.42 -11.42
CA PRO A 72 -7.72 -5.00 -12.76
C PRO A 72 -7.47 -3.96 -13.85
N SER A 73 -8.10 -2.78 -13.76
CA SER A 73 -7.93 -1.69 -14.71
C SER A 73 -6.53 -1.07 -14.61
N MET A 74 -5.99 -0.92 -13.39
CA MET A 74 -4.63 -0.40 -13.20
C MET A 74 -3.58 -1.37 -13.72
N LEU A 75 -3.73 -2.67 -13.45
CA LEU A 75 -2.86 -3.71 -14.02
C LEU A 75 -2.89 -3.70 -15.56
N HIS A 76 -4.08 -3.53 -16.14
CA HIS A 76 -4.23 -3.51 -17.60
C HIS A 76 -3.68 -2.24 -18.26
N SER A 77 -3.79 -1.10 -17.58
CA SER A 77 -3.31 0.20 -18.08
C SER A 77 -1.78 0.30 -18.05
N HIS A 78 -1.15 -0.40 -17.11
CA HIS A 78 0.30 -0.37 -16.89
C HIS A 78 1.03 -1.65 -17.33
N ARG A 79 0.39 -2.52 -18.12
CA ARG A 79 0.96 -3.80 -18.57
C ARG A 79 2.15 -3.61 -19.54
N PRO A 80 3.16 -4.49 -19.53
CA PRO A 80 3.35 -5.59 -18.59
C PRO A 80 3.93 -5.11 -17.26
N VAL A 81 3.29 -5.49 -16.15
CA VAL A 81 3.79 -5.23 -14.78
C VAL A 81 4.70 -6.38 -14.37
N ALA A 82 5.91 -6.08 -13.92
CA ALA A 82 6.85 -7.07 -13.42
C ALA A 82 6.63 -7.37 -11.93
N VAL A 83 6.39 -6.32 -11.13
CA VAL A 83 6.08 -6.43 -9.69
C VAL A 83 4.92 -5.52 -9.33
N ALA A 84 3.95 -6.01 -8.57
CA ALA A 84 2.95 -5.19 -7.89
C ALA A 84 3.24 -5.16 -6.38
N ILE A 85 3.46 -3.97 -5.85
CA ILE A 85 3.60 -3.72 -4.41
C ILE A 85 2.26 -3.22 -3.91
N LEU A 86 1.66 -3.95 -2.97
CA LEU A 86 0.34 -3.66 -2.41
C LEU A 86 0.52 -3.18 -0.96
N MET A 87 0.32 -1.88 -0.72
CA MET A 87 0.32 -1.30 0.62
C MET A 87 -1.04 -0.67 0.91
N LEU A 88 -1.94 -1.48 1.49
CA LEU A 88 -3.32 -1.16 1.84
C LEU A 88 -3.68 -1.82 3.17
N GLY A 89 -4.84 -1.49 3.71
CA GLY A 89 -5.37 -2.07 4.94
C GLY A 89 -5.61 -1.06 6.05
N THR A 90 -4.98 0.12 6.00
CA THR A 90 -5.19 1.17 7.00
C THR A 90 -6.65 1.63 7.02
N ASN A 91 -7.22 1.96 5.85
CA ASN A 91 -8.61 2.45 5.76
C ASN A 91 -9.65 1.37 6.11
N ASP A 92 -9.32 0.10 5.95
CA ASP A 92 -10.15 -1.03 6.35
C ASP A 92 -10.35 -1.07 7.87
N LEU A 93 -9.43 -0.49 8.64
CA LEU A 93 -9.53 -0.42 10.11
C LEU A 93 -10.53 0.62 10.60
N LYS A 94 -11.06 1.48 9.73
CA LYS A 94 -12.17 2.37 10.12
C LYS A 94 -13.38 1.52 10.49
N PRO A 95 -14.03 1.75 11.65
CA PRO A 95 -15.23 1.01 12.03
C PRO A 95 -16.34 1.06 10.98
N ALA A 96 -16.49 2.20 10.31
CA ALA A 96 -17.48 2.41 9.25
C ALA A 96 -17.17 1.63 7.95
N THR A 97 -15.95 1.14 7.77
CA THR A 97 -15.54 0.35 6.59
C THR A 97 -15.56 -1.14 6.90
N ALA A 98 -14.77 -1.59 7.86
CA ALA A 98 -14.73 -2.99 8.29
C ALA A 98 -14.24 -3.17 9.74
N GLY A 99 -13.37 -2.27 10.22
CA GLY A 99 -13.03 -2.09 11.63
C GLY A 99 -12.02 -3.08 12.22
N ASN A 100 -11.47 -4.01 11.44
CA ASN A 100 -10.55 -5.01 11.98
C ASN A 100 -9.55 -5.59 10.95
N ALA A 101 -8.45 -6.14 11.47
CA ALA A 101 -7.35 -6.66 10.66
C ALA A 101 -7.71 -7.93 9.88
N ALA A 102 -8.65 -8.75 10.36
CA ALA A 102 -9.07 -9.97 9.65
C ALA A 102 -9.84 -9.63 8.36
N SER A 103 -10.66 -8.57 8.38
CA SER A 103 -11.31 -8.05 7.17
C SER A 103 -10.28 -7.52 6.17
N ALA A 104 -9.30 -6.74 6.63
CA ALA A 104 -8.21 -6.23 5.79
C ALA A 104 -7.38 -7.38 5.19
N TYR A 105 -7.19 -8.49 5.91
CA TYR A 105 -6.56 -9.71 5.40
C TYR A 105 -7.34 -10.35 4.24
N LEU A 106 -8.66 -10.50 4.38
CA LEU A 106 -9.48 -11.09 3.31
C LEU A 106 -9.52 -10.20 2.06
N GLY A 107 -9.61 -8.89 2.23
CA GLY A 107 -9.57 -7.97 1.09
C GLY A 107 -8.19 -7.87 0.45
N MET A 108 -7.09 -7.92 1.23
CA MET A 108 -5.74 -8.03 0.67
C MET A 108 -5.55 -9.34 -0.09
N LYS A 109 -6.05 -10.47 0.44
CA LYS A 109 -6.07 -11.76 -0.28
C LYS A 109 -6.75 -11.63 -1.64
N ARG A 110 -7.90 -10.96 -1.69
CA ARG A 110 -8.59 -10.67 -2.95
C ARG A 110 -7.72 -9.85 -3.90
N CYS A 111 -7.00 -8.85 -3.42
CA CYS A 111 -6.09 -8.06 -4.25
C CYS A 111 -4.94 -8.90 -4.82
N VAL A 112 -4.29 -9.73 -4.00
CA VAL A 112 -3.22 -10.64 -4.47
C VAL A 112 -3.74 -11.61 -5.53
N GLU A 113 -4.92 -12.20 -5.33
CA GLU A 113 -5.57 -13.07 -6.31
C GLU A 113 -5.81 -12.36 -7.65
N ILE A 114 -6.26 -11.10 -7.61
CA ILE A 114 -6.47 -10.29 -8.81
C ILE A 114 -5.15 -10.12 -9.57
N VAL A 115 -4.05 -9.78 -8.88
CA VAL A 115 -2.75 -9.59 -9.54
C VAL A 115 -2.25 -10.90 -10.16
N GLN A 116 -2.20 -11.97 -9.38
CA GLN A 116 -1.64 -13.26 -9.82
C GLN A 116 -2.46 -13.90 -10.95
N LYS A 117 -3.78 -13.68 -10.98
CA LYS A 117 -4.69 -14.23 -12.00
C LYS A 117 -4.98 -13.24 -13.14
N HIS A 118 -4.37 -12.05 -13.13
CA HIS A 118 -4.63 -11.04 -14.16
C HIS A 118 -4.14 -11.55 -15.53
N SER A 119 -5.04 -11.56 -16.51
CA SER A 119 -4.70 -11.88 -17.91
C SER A 119 -4.63 -10.59 -18.72
N PRO A 120 -3.42 -10.12 -19.08
CA PRO A 120 -3.25 -8.90 -19.85
C PRO A 120 -3.46 -9.12 -21.34
N ARG A 121 -3.77 -10.34 -21.83
CA ARG A 121 -3.87 -10.66 -23.27
C ARG A 121 -2.59 -10.29 -24.05
N LEU A 122 -1.45 -10.74 -23.55
CA LEU A 122 -0.15 -10.63 -24.22
C LEU A 122 0.44 -12.03 -24.48
N PRO A 123 1.17 -12.24 -25.59
CA PRO A 123 1.90 -13.47 -25.80
C PRO A 123 3.00 -13.64 -24.74
N ASP A 124 3.30 -14.88 -24.36
CA ASP A 124 4.37 -15.25 -23.41
C ASP A 124 4.36 -14.47 -22.08
N TYR A 125 3.15 -14.09 -21.63
CA TYR A 125 2.99 -13.30 -20.41
C TYR A 125 3.30 -14.12 -19.15
N THR A 126 4.17 -13.55 -18.32
CA THR A 126 4.40 -14.01 -16.96
C THR A 126 3.60 -13.13 -15.99
N PRO A 127 2.77 -13.71 -15.10
CA PRO A 127 2.07 -12.95 -14.08
C PRO A 127 3.01 -12.08 -13.22
N PRO A 128 2.55 -10.91 -12.74
CA PRO A 128 3.40 -10.03 -11.96
C PRO A 128 3.74 -10.71 -10.63
N LYS A 129 4.98 -10.54 -10.17
CA LYS A 129 5.33 -10.90 -8.79
C LYS A 129 4.64 -9.93 -7.84
N VAL A 130 4.28 -10.38 -6.64
CA VAL A 130 3.55 -9.55 -5.67
C VAL A 130 4.40 -9.35 -4.43
N ILE A 131 4.41 -8.13 -3.89
CA ILE A 131 4.92 -7.84 -2.54
C ILE A 131 3.75 -7.24 -1.75
N VAL A 132 3.31 -7.94 -0.72
CA VAL A 132 2.33 -7.44 0.25
C VAL A 132 3.07 -6.65 1.31
N VAL A 133 2.68 -5.40 1.52
CA VAL A 133 3.26 -4.52 2.52
C VAL A 133 2.23 -4.24 3.61
N ALA A 134 2.51 -4.66 4.84
CA ALA A 134 1.72 -4.22 5.98
C ALA A 134 2.06 -2.73 6.27
N PRO A 135 1.05 -1.84 6.36
CA PRO A 135 1.30 -0.43 6.59
C PRO A 135 1.84 -0.18 8.02
N PRO A 136 2.49 0.98 8.28
CA PRO A 136 2.87 1.39 9.62
C PRO A 136 1.67 1.41 10.58
N HIS A 137 1.94 1.22 11.86
CA HIS A 137 0.88 1.21 12.87
C HIS A 137 0.22 2.58 13.01
N VAL A 138 -1.11 2.57 13.19
CA VAL A 138 -1.85 3.76 13.62
C VAL A 138 -1.43 4.11 15.05
N VAL A 139 -1.22 5.40 15.31
CA VAL A 139 -0.79 5.91 16.62
C VAL A 139 -1.83 6.85 17.20
N ALA A 140 -1.71 7.16 18.49
CA ALA A 140 -2.58 8.13 19.14
C ALA A 140 -2.37 9.54 18.56
N THR A 141 -3.46 10.31 18.46
CA THR A 141 -3.47 11.70 17.99
C THR A 141 -4.35 12.56 18.88
N GLY A 142 -4.07 13.87 18.90
CA GLY A 142 -4.95 14.88 19.49
C GLY A 142 -6.04 15.39 18.53
N ASP A 143 -5.99 15.01 17.24
CA ASP A 143 -7.06 15.28 16.28
C ASP A 143 -8.27 14.40 16.61
N THR A 144 -9.31 15.02 17.17
CA THR A 144 -10.51 14.32 17.62
C THR A 144 -11.26 13.65 16.47
N PHE A 145 -11.26 14.25 15.27
CA PHE A 145 -11.95 13.67 14.12
C PHE A 145 -11.25 12.40 13.65
N PHE A 146 -9.91 12.42 13.54
CA PHE A 146 -9.16 11.22 13.17
C PHE A 146 -9.20 10.15 14.25
N ALA A 147 -9.14 10.54 15.53
CA ALA A 147 -9.26 9.62 16.66
C ALA A 147 -10.59 8.85 16.63
N GLU A 148 -11.71 9.53 16.35
CA GLU A 148 -13.03 8.91 16.23
C GLU A 148 -13.16 8.08 14.93
N MET A 149 -12.72 8.62 13.80
CA MET A 149 -12.79 7.92 12.50
C MET A 149 -12.03 6.59 12.50
N PHE A 150 -10.94 6.50 13.26
CA PHE A 150 -10.09 5.32 13.40
C PHE A 150 -10.18 4.67 14.79
N GLU A 151 -11.33 4.78 15.45
CA GLU A 151 -11.55 4.13 16.75
C GLU A 151 -11.19 2.62 16.69
N GLY A 152 -10.35 2.15 17.63
CA GLY A 152 -9.88 0.77 17.69
C GLY A 152 -8.70 0.42 16.74
N ALA A 153 -8.37 1.27 15.77
CA ALA A 153 -7.37 0.97 14.74
C ALA A 153 -5.94 0.84 15.28
N ILE A 154 -5.58 1.47 16.40
CA ILE A 154 -4.26 1.31 17.03
C ILE A 154 -4.00 -0.17 17.39
N THR A 155 -5.00 -0.85 17.95
CA THR A 155 -4.88 -2.27 18.32
C THR A 155 -4.92 -3.17 17.10
N GLU A 156 -5.78 -2.87 16.14
CA GLU A 156 -5.94 -3.69 14.94
C GLU A 156 -4.76 -3.55 13.96
N SER A 157 -4.19 -2.36 13.79
CA SER A 157 -3.06 -2.13 12.87
C SER A 157 -1.83 -2.95 13.25
N LYS A 158 -1.60 -3.19 14.54
CA LYS A 158 -0.53 -4.06 15.04
C LYS A 158 -0.68 -5.54 14.66
N LYS A 159 -1.89 -5.97 14.27
CA LYS A 159 -2.17 -7.35 13.84
C LYS A 159 -1.92 -7.54 12.35
N LEU A 160 -1.91 -6.47 11.55
CA LEU A 160 -1.82 -6.56 10.08
C LEU A 160 -0.56 -7.29 9.61
N ALA A 161 0.61 -6.99 10.20
CA ALA A 161 1.86 -7.64 9.82
C ALA A 161 1.82 -9.17 9.97
N GLY A 162 1.22 -9.68 11.06
CA GLY A 162 1.05 -11.11 11.28
C GLY A 162 0.13 -11.76 10.24
N TYR A 163 -1.02 -11.12 9.97
CA TYR A 163 -1.96 -11.59 8.95
C TYR A 163 -1.37 -11.56 7.53
N TYR A 164 -0.67 -10.48 7.18
CA TYR A 164 -0.14 -10.28 5.83
C TYR A 164 1.10 -11.14 5.57
N ARG A 165 1.92 -11.43 6.58
CA ARG A 165 2.98 -12.44 6.48
C ARG A 165 2.40 -13.81 6.18
N ARG A 166 1.40 -14.22 6.97
CA ARG A 166 0.68 -15.48 6.74
C ARG A 166 0.07 -15.53 5.33
N LEU A 167 -0.53 -14.44 4.87
CA LEU A 167 -1.06 -14.35 3.51
C LEU A 167 0.02 -14.58 2.45
N ALA A 168 1.18 -13.95 2.63
CA ALA A 168 2.28 -14.06 1.69
C ALA A 168 2.84 -15.49 1.63
N ASP A 169 2.95 -16.16 2.77
CA ASP A 169 3.31 -17.57 2.84
C ASP A 169 2.26 -18.46 2.15
N GLU A 170 0.97 -18.23 2.41
CA GLU A 170 -0.15 -18.97 1.79
C GLU A 170 -0.19 -18.82 0.25
N MET A 171 0.19 -17.66 -0.28
CA MET A 171 0.03 -17.31 -1.69
C MET A 171 1.35 -17.30 -2.49
N GLY A 172 2.47 -17.61 -1.83
CA GLY A 172 3.79 -17.62 -2.46
C GLY A 172 4.20 -16.25 -2.99
N CYS A 173 3.99 -15.18 -2.22
CA CYS A 173 4.39 -13.83 -2.59
C CYS A 173 5.34 -13.18 -1.55
N GLY A 174 5.93 -12.03 -1.90
CA GLY A 174 6.80 -11.30 -1.00
C GLY A 174 6.02 -10.61 0.12
N PHE A 175 6.66 -10.43 1.28
CA PHE A 175 6.12 -9.69 2.41
C PHE A 175 7.11 -8.64 2.91
N TYR A 176 6.60 -7.47 3.29
CA TYR A 176 7.36 -6.45 4.01
C TYR A 176 6.51 -5.80 5.11
N ASP A 177 7.13 -5.52 6.26
CA ASP A 177 6.49 -4.81 7.37
C ASP A 177 7.00 -3.36 7.42
N ALA A 178 6.18 -2.41 6.98
CA ALA A 178 6.57 -1.01 6.94
C ALA A 178 6.74 -0.40 8.35
N ALA A 179 6.13 -0.99 9.39
CA ALA A 179 6.33 -0.53 10.77
C ALA A 179 7.77 -0.76 11.27
N SER A 180 8.56 -1.59 10.58
CA SER A 180 9.98 -1.80 10.91
C SER A 180 10.88 -0.62 10.56
N VAL A 181 10.42 0.30 9.70
CA VAL A 181 11.21 1.45 9.23
C VAL A 181 10.47 2.80 9.29
N ALA A 182 9.17 2.79 9.51
CA ALA A 182 8.34 3.99 9.54
C ALA A 182 7.32 3.97 10.68
N THR A 183 7.06 5.14 11.25
CA THR A 183 6.06 5.39 12.29
C THR A 183 5.14 6.54 11.85
N ALA A 184 3.84 6.40 12.12
CA ALA A 184 2.87 7.46 11.81
C ALA A 184 3.07 8.71 12.69
N SER A 185 2.75 9.86 12.13
CA SER A 185 2.79 11.14 12.84
C SER A 185 1.63 11.22 13.84
N PRO A 186 1.87 11.70 15.07
CA PRO A 186 0.79 11.92 16.04
C PRO A 186 -0.10 13.12 15.68
N VAL A 187 0.20 13.86 14.60
CA VAL A 187 -0.63 14.98 14.13
C VAL A 187 -2.03 14.49 13.77
N ASP A 188 -2.15 13.42 12.98
CA ASP A 188 -3.43 12.78 12.64
C ASP A 188 -3.48 11.28 12.98
N GLY A 189 -2.38 10.71 13.48
CA GLY A 189 -2.28 9.33 13.92
C GLY A 189 -2.13 8.29 12.80
N VAL A 190 -2.17 8.71 11.54
CA VAL A 190 -2.27 7.80 10.38
C VAL A 190 -1.20 8.08 9.33
N HIS A 191 -1.02 9.33 8.92
CA HIS A 191 -0.08 9.67 7.85
C HIS A 191 1.35 9.81 8.37
N LEU A 192 2.30 9.89 7.45
CA LEU A 192 3.72 9.88 7.74
C LEU A 192 4.32 11.27 7.49
N ASP A 193 5.42 11.58 8.17
CA ASP A 193 6.27 12.67 7.68
C ASP A 193 7.06 12.22 6.43
N GLY A 194 7.77 13.17 5.81
CA GLY A 194 8.55 12.89 4.60
C GLY A 194 9.71 11.89 4.81
N ALA A 195 10.29 11.84 6.02
CA ALA A 195 11.39 10.93 6.33
C ALA A 195 10.90 9.48 6.48
N ASN A 196 9.83 9.28 7.24
CA ASN A 196 9.16 7.99 7.40
C ASN A 196 8.59 7.48 6.08
N THR A 197 8.04 8.37 5.25
CA THR A 197 7.57 7.99 3.90
C THR A 197 8.74 7.50 3.03
N ARG A 198 9.84 8.26 2.96
CA ARG A 198 11.03 7.88 2.17
C ARG A 198 11.65 6.56 2.63
N ALA A 199 11.72 6.34 3.95
CA ALA A 199 12.31 5.13 4.54
C ALA A 199 11.65 3.83 4.03
N ILE A 200 10.33 3.83 3.80
CA ILE A 200 9.61 2.69 3.20
C ILE A 200 10.14 2.40 1.80
N GLY A 201 10.31 3.43 0.98
CA GLY A 201 10.77 3.28 -0.40
C GLY A 201 12.19 2.77 -0.49
N GLU A 202 13.08 3.31 0.34
CA GLU A 202 14.48 2.88 0.44
C GLU A 202 14.60 1.42 0.87
N ALA A 203 13.81 0.99 1.85
CA ALA A 203 13.87 -0.38 2.36
C ALA A 203 13.30 -1.41 1.38
N LEU A 204 12.30 -1.05 0.57
CA LEU A 204 11.70 -1.93 -0.43
C LEU A 204 12.62 -2.22 -1.63
N VAL A 205 13.71 -1.46 -1.83
CA VAL A 205 14.68 -1.71 -2.90
C VAL A 205 15.22 -3.15 -2.85
N ALA A 206 15.59 -3.61 -1.65
CA ALA A 206 16.13 -4.95 -1.47
C ALA A 206 15.10 -6.04 -1.80
N SER A 207 13.85 -5.87 -1.33
CA SER A 207 12.75 -6.80 -1.59
C SER A 207 12.43 -6.89 -3.09
N VAL A 208 12.39 -5.76 -3.80
CA VAL A 208 12.14 -5.74 -5.25
C VAL A 208 13.27 -6.40 -6.03
N ARG A 209 14.54 -6.16 -5.65
CA ARG A 209 15.66 -6.82 -6.32
C ARG A 209 15.66 -8.33 -6.08
N ALA A 210 15.49 -8.76 -4.83
CA ALA A 210 15.45 -10.17 -4.47
C ALA A 210 14.35 -10.91 -5.22
N ILE A 211 13.11 -10.41 -5.17
CA ILE A 211 11.99 -11.08 -5.83
C ILE A 211 12.15 -11.12 -7.35
N LEU A 212 12.91 -10.22 -7.98
CA LEU A 212 13.16 -10.23 -9.43
C LEU A 212 14.38 -11.05 -9.85
N SER A 213 15.17 -11.54 -8.88
CA SER A 213 16.29 -12.45 -9.10
C SER A 213 15.89 -13.93 -9.02
N ASP A 214 14.77 -14.22 -8.34
CA ASP A 214 14.13 -15.56 -8.31
C ASP A 214 13.51 -15.95 -9.67
#